data_AF-A0A498GHC0-F1
#
_entry.id   AF-A0A498GHC0-F1
#
_cell.length_a   1.000
_cell.length_b   1.000
_cell.length_c   1.000
_cell.angle_alpha   90.00
_cell.angle_beta   90.00
_cell.angle_gamma   90.00
#
_symmetry.space_group_name_H-M   'P 1'
#
loop_
_entity.id
_entity.type
_entity.pdbx_description
1 polymer ?
#
loop_
_entity_poly.entity_id
_entity_poly.type
_entity_poly.pdbx_seq_one_letter_code
_entity_poly.pdbx_strand_id
1 'polypeptide(L)'
;MDNPPGVPPETKVATLLEEGKEADARTALEGLSRAEPATQQTCLQSLKAAAEGHPELFGGVLPSLTEFLQGSERPTRLTTAKLFVAVSEGAPDSVVPVVPTLAERLADESEFYYVRARCAEALGYVAVDHPDAVVSPEVVADLRIGLEFDEPEVREKLAKALSYIALGSPDRLRYQVDSLAEHLHVDDELVRYHLSTALVVIGTECPERLTDASEELISGLEDESRYVRGRAAEALGLLAGTADLASFPHDRLDALTDDHEFVAERAQLALSQSRGEELDSAYDEVATKETIRTQTADIVSEIRTSGDDGECPHCGLSLPDSGPPLCPSCGTPL
;
A
#
# COMPACT_ATOMS: atom_id res chain seq x y z
N MET A 1 -38.72 -10.21 36.01
CA MET A 1 -37.98 -10.77 34.86
C MET A 1 -37.25 -9.59 34.28
N ASP A 2 -36.05 -9.36 34.77
CA ASP A 2 -35.18 -8.32 34.23
C ASP A 2 -34.71 -8.80 32.88
N ASN A 3 -35.06 -8.04 31.84
CA ASN A 3 -34.53 -8.22 30.51
C ASN A 3 -33.01 -7.97 30.62
N PRO A 4 -32.14 -8.87 30.11
CA PRO A 4 -30.72 -8.56 30.09
C PRO A 4 -30.52 -7.26 29.29
N PRO A 5 -29.52 -6.43 29.65
CA PRO A 5 -29.22 -5.25 28.86
C PRO A 5 -28.97 -5.70 27.42
N GLY A 6 -29.87 -5.31 26.53
CA GLY A 6 -29.77 -5.65 25.11
C GLY A 6 -28.44 -5.14 24.59
N VAL A 7 -27.75 -5.97 23.81
CA VAL A 7 -26.55 -5.56 23.06
C VAL A 7 -26.89 -4.25 22.35
N PRO A 8 -26.12 -3.17 22.56
CA PRO A 8 -26.43 -1.90 21.94
C PRO A 8 -26.47 -2.07 20.42
N PRO A 9 -27.35 -1.35 19.70
CA PRO A 9 -27.58 -1.56 18.27
C PRO A 9 -26.28 -1.44 17.45
N GLU A 10 -25.28 -0.70 17.93
CA GLU A 10 -23.95 -0.57 17.31
C GLU A 10 -23.11 -1.86 17.23
N THR A 11 -23.21 -2.78 18.19
CA THR A 11 -22.46 -4.06 18.17
C THR A 11 -23.25 -5.20 17.55
N LYS A 12 -24.55 -5.00 17.34
CA LYS A 12 -25.46 -6.01 16.81
C LYS A 12 -25.03 -6.56 15.45
N VAL A 13 -24.53 -5.70 14.55
CA VAL A 13 -24.13 -6.15 13.20
C VAL A 13 -22.92 -7.08 13.28
N ALA A 14 -21.88 -6.72 14.04
CA ALA A 14 -20.69 -7.56 14.21
C ALA A 14 -21.05 -8.94 14.80
N THR A 15 -21.87 -8.97 15.85
CA THR A 15 -22.35 -10.24 16.44
C THR A 15 -23.15 -11.08 15.45
N LEU A 16 -24.00 -10.46 14.62
CA LEU A 16 -24.75 -11.19 13.59
C LEU A 16 -23.82 -11.81 12.53
N LEU A 17 -22.73 -11.12 12.16
CA LEU A 17 -21.73 -11.66 11.24
C LEU A 17 -20.98 -12.84 11.86
N GLU A 18 -20.55 -12.73 13.12
CA GLU A 18 -19.91 -13.83 13.87
C GLU A 18 -20.82 -15.05 14.01
N GLU A 19 -22.14 -14.85 14.16
CA GLU A 19 -23.14 -15.91 14.20
C GLU A 19 -23.50 -16.48 12.82
N GLY A 20 -22.92 -15.96 11.73
CA GLY A 20 -23.22 -16.37 10.35
C GLY A 20 -24.61 -15.95 9.85
N LYS A 21 -25.25 -14.98 10.51
CA LYS A 21 -26.61 -14.49 10.18
C LYS A 21 -26.55 -13.31 9.20
N GLU A 22 -26.01 -13.56 8.02
CA GLU A 22 -25.75 -12.52 7.02
C GLU A 22 -27.01 -11.74 6.59
N ALA A 23 -28.15 -12.42 6.40
CA ALA A 23 -29.40 -11.76 6.02
C ALA A 23 -29.91 -10.78 7.10
N ASP A 24 -29.75 -11.15 8.36
CA ASP A 24 -30.09 -10.30 9.50
C ASP A 24 -29.10 -9.14 9.62
N ALA A 25 -27.81 -9.39 9.36
CA ALA A 25 -26.77 -8.36 9.33
C ALA A 25 -27.05 -7.31 8.24
N ARG A 26 -27.45 -7.74 7.03
CA ARG A 26 -27.88 -6.82 5.95
C ARG A 26 -29.09 -6.00 6.36
N THR A 27 -30.10 -6.63 6.96
CA THR A 27 -31.28 -5.93 7.48
C THR A 27 -30.91 -4.90 8.55
N ALA A 28 -29.95 -5.23 9.42
CA ALA A 28 -29.45 -4.30 10.43
C ALA A 28 -28.68 -3.12 9.83
N LEU A 29 -27.89 -3.33 8.77
CA LEU A 29 -27.21 -2.28 8.01
C LEU A 29 -28.20 -1.33 7.32
N GLU A 30 -29.28 -1.83 6.74
CA GLU A 30 -30.37 -0.99 6.20
C GLU A 30 -31.04 -0.15 7.30
N GLY A 31 -31.15 -0.67 8.52
CA GLY A 31 -31.61 0.10 9.68
C GLY A 31 -30.61 1.20 10.04
N LEU A 32 -29.31 0.87 10.04
CA LEU A 32 -28.21 1.77 10.37
C LEU A 32 -28.12 2.96 9.40
N SER A 33 -28.39 2.77 8.11
CA SER A 33 -28.32 3.87 7.13
C SER A 33 -29.34 4.98 7.39
N ARG A 34 -30.40 4.68 8.17
CA ARG A 34 -31.42 5.65 8.60
C ARG A 34 -31.20 6.18 10.02
N ALA A 35 -30.20 5.67 10.73
CA ALA A 35 -29.87 6.13 12.08
C ALA A 35 -29.16 7.49 12.06
N GLU A 36 -29.04 8.11 13.24
CA GLU A 36 -28.29 9.35 13.37
C GLU A 36 -26.78 9.13 13.11
N PRO A 37 -26.06 10.15 12.60
CA PRO A 37 -24.63 10.05 12.28
C PRO A 37 -23.75 9.47 13.40
N ALA A 38 -24.06 9.80 14.65
CA ALA A 38 -23.32 9.28 15.80
C ALA A 38 -23.46 7.76 15.93
N THR A 39 -24.66 7.21 15.78
CA THR A 39 -24.90 5.76 15.80
C THR A 39 -24.23 5.07 14.62
N GLN A 40 -24.30 5.67 13.42
CA GLN A 40 -23.60 5.16 12.24
C GLN A 40 -22.10 5.04 12.50
N GLN A 41 -21.49 6.10 13.01
CA GLN A 41 -20.07 6.15 13.29
C GLN A 41 -19.64 5.10 14.32
N THR A 42 -20.35 4.98 15.44
CA THR A 42 -20.03 3.99 16.48
C THR A 42 -20.13 2.57 15.95
N CYS A 43 -21.18 2.26 15.17
CA CYS A 43 -21.35 0.93 14.59
C CYS A 43 -20.24 0.62 13.57
N LEU A 44 -19.92 1.56 12.67
CA LEU A 44 -18.84 1.37 11.69
C LEU A 44 -17.47 1.23 12.34
N GLN A 45 -17.22 1.89 13.47
CA GLN A 45 -16.00 1.67 14.25
C GLN A 45 -15.93 0.24 14.81
N SER A 46 -17.04 -0.28 15.34
CA SER A 46 -17.12 -1.67 15.79
C SER A 46 -16.93 -2.65 14.62
N LEU A 47 -17.50 -2.37 13.46
CA LEU A 47 -17.36 -3.20 12.27
C LEU A 47 -15.94 -3.16 11.71
N LYS A 48 -15.29 -2.00 11.70
CA LYS A 48 -13.88 -1.88 11.32
C LYS A 48 -13.02 -2.77 12.24
N ALA A 49 -13.21 -2.70 13.56
CA ALA A 49 -12.45 -3.52 14.50
C ALA A 49 -12.70 -5.02 14.29
N ALA A 50 -13.94 -5.41 13.97
CA ALA A 50 -14.25 -6.80 13.61
C ALA A 50 -13.57 -7.21 12.29
N ALA A 51 -13.54 -6.34 11.28
CA ALA A 51 -12.87 -6.61 10.01
C ALA A 51 -11.34 -6.76 10.15
N GLU A 52 -10.72 -6.06 11.10
CA GLU A 52 -9.28 -6.21 11.39
C GLU A 52 -8.93 -7.58 12.00
N GLY A 53 -9.88 -8.23 12.70
CA GLY A 53 -9.67 -9.56 13.27
C GLY A 53 -10.24 -10.71 12.42
N HIS A 54 -11.33 -10.45 11.70
CA HIS A 54 -12.14 -11.45 11.00
C HIS A 54 -12.66 -10.91 9.65
N PRO A 55 -11.77 -10.56 8.70
CA PRO A 55 -12.14 -9.99 7.41
C PRO A 55 -13.04 -10.91 6.57
N GLU A 56 -12.91 -12.23 6.73
CA GLU A 56 -13.70 -13.26 6.04
C GLU A 56 -15.20 -13.18 6.32
N LEU A 57 -15.62 -12.54 7.43
CA LEU A 57 -17.02 -12.41 7.80
C LEU A 57 -17.78 -11.39 6.94
N PHE A 58 -17.08 -10.55 6.18
CA PHE A 58 -17.68 -9.39 5.54
C PHE A 58 -18.17 -9.62 4.10
N GLY A 59 -17.81 -10.74 3.46
CA GLY A 59 -18.02 -10.94 2.02
C GLY A 59 -19.46 -10.74 1.54
N GLY A 60 -20.45 -11.20 2.33
CA GLY A 60 -21.86 -11.06 1.99
C GLY A 60 -22.48 -9.69 2.27
N VAL A 61 -21.77 -8.78 2.96
CA VAL A 61 -22.31 -7.49 3.42
C VAL A 61 -21.59 -6.27 2.87
N LEU A 62 -20.43 -6.43 2.20
CA LEU A 62 -19.70 -5.32 1.60
C LEU A 62 -20.54 -4.45 0.65
N PRO A 63 -21.41 -5.00 -0.23
CA PRO A 63 -22.29 -4.16 -1.06
C PRO A 63 -23.26 -3.28 -0.27
N SER A 64 -23.67 -3.70 0.94
CA SER A 64 -24.50 -2.86 1.81
C SER A 64 -23.68 -1.76 2.50
N LEU A 65 -22.37 -1.94 2.64
CA LEU A 65 -21.49 -0.96 3.27
C LEU A 65 -21.11 0.20 2.33
N THR A 66 -21.30 0.05 1.01
CA THR A 66 -20.99 1.12 0.05
C THR A 66 -21.82 2.38 0.26
N GLU A 67 -23.04 2.26 0.77
CA GLU A 67 -23.90 3.42 1.10
C GLU A 67 -23.21 4.37 2.10
N PHE A 68 -22.51 3.82 3.10
CA PHE A 68 -21.78 4.61 4.10
C PHE A 68 -20.51 5.25 3.53
N LEU A 69 -19.92 4.64 2.51
CA LEU A 69 -18.80 5.22 1.76
C LEU A 69 -19.25 6.38 0.86
N GLN A 70 -20.52 6.40 0.44
CA GLN A 70 -21.11 7.48 -0.37
C GLN A 70 -21.92 8.50 0.47
N GLY A 71 -21.95 8.32 1.79
CA GLY A 71 -22.72 9.16 2.72
C GLY A 71 -22.18 10.59 2.85
N SER A 72 -23.00 11.49 3.41
CA SER A 72 -22.62 12.92 3.59
C SER A 72 -21.52 13.14 4.62
N GLU A 73 -21.45 12.28 5.63
CA GLU A 73 -20.59 12.46 6.79
C GLU A 73 -19.17 11.95 6.51
N ARG A 74 -18.20 12.87 6.50
CA ARG A 74 -16.79 12.55 6.27
C ARG A 74 -16.22 11.49 7.24
N PRO A 75 -16.48 11.53 8.57
CA PRO A 75 -15.99 10.50 9.49
C PRO A 75 -16.53 9.11 9.13
N THR A 76 -17.80 9.03 8.73
CA THR A 76 -18.47 7.79 8.30
C THR A 76 -17.81 7.23 7.05
N ARG A 77 -17.58 8.06 6.03
CA ARG A 77 -16.88 7.63 4.81
C ARG A 77 -15.48 7.12 5.09
N LEU A 78 -14.71 7.85 5.92
CA LEU A 78 -13.36 7.46 6.28
C LEU A 78 -13.30 6.15 7.06
N THR A 79 -14.16 5.95 8.07
CA THR A 79 -14.23 4.68 8.81
C THR A 79 -14.62 3.54 7.89
N THR A 80 -15.55 3.76 6.97
CA THR A 80 -15.98 2.76 5.99
C THR A 80 -14.84 2.40 5.03
N ALA A 81 -14.10 3.38 4.51
CA ALA A 81 -12.92 3.14 3.68
C ALA A 81 -11.84 2.36 4.45
N LYS A 82 -11.61 2.68 5.74
CA LYS A 82 -10.70 1.92 6.61
C LYS A 82 -11.14 0.47 6.82
N LEU A 83 -12.45 0.22 6.93
CA LEU A 83 -13.00 -1.13 6.98
C LEU A 83 -12.72 -1.88 5.66
N PHE A 84 -12.96 -1.24 4.51
CA PHE A 84 -12.62 -1.84 3.21
C PHE A 84 -11.14 -2.18 3.08
N VAL A 85 -10.23 -1.35 3.60
CA VAL A 85 -8.80 -1.69 3.67
C VAL A 85 -8.57 -2.98 4.45
N ALA A 86 -9.12 -3.11 5.67
CA ALA A 86 -8.95 -4.31 6.50
C ALA A 86 -9.48 -5.58 5.81
N VAL A 87 -10.66 -5.49 5.16
CA VAL A 87 -11.21 -6.63 4.41
C VAL A 87 -10.39 -6.94 3.16
N SER A 88 -9.88 -5.92 2.45
CA SER A 88 -9.07 -6.13 1.25
C SER A 88 -7.74 -6.81 1.57
N GLU A 89 -7.13 -6.49 2.71
CA GLU A 89 -5.86 -7.06 3.14
C GLU A 89 -5.99 -8.55 3.51
N GLY A 90 -7.07 -8.95 4.19
CA GLY A 90 -7.24 -10.34 4.63
C GLY A 90 -8.17 -11.22 3.79
N ALA A 91 -9.05 -10.62 2.99
CA ALA A 91 -10.06 -11.32 2.17
C ALA A 91 -10.35 -10.59 0.83
N PRO A 92 -9.35 -10.37 -0.04
CA PRO A 92 -9.46 -9.55 -1.25
C PRO A 92 -10.57 -10.01 -2.22
N ASP A 93 -10.80 -11.32 -2.36
CA ASP A 93 -11.88 -11.90 -3.18
C ASP A 93 -13.25 -11.30 -2.86
N SER A 94 -13.50 -11.01 -1.58
CA SER A 94 -14.77 -10.47 -1.11
C SER A 94 -15.03 -9.05 -1.61
N VAL A 95 -13.97 -8.29 -1.90
CA VAL A 95 -14.03 -6.86 -2.23
C VAL A 95 -14.24 -6.63 -3.72
N VAL A 96 -13.98 -7.62 -4.59
CA VAL A 96 -14.16 -7.53 -6.04
C VAL A 96 -15.50 -6.90 -6.46
N PRO A 97 -16.67 -7.27 -5.88
CA PRO A 97 -17.96 -6.68 -6.26
C PRO A 97 -18.10 -5.17 -5.98
N VAL A 98 -17.28 -4.60 -5.10
CA VAL A 98 -17.33 -3.18 -4.70
C VAL A 98 -16.16 -2.36 -5.23
N VAL A 99 -15.24 -2.96 -6.00
CA VAL A 99 -14.12 -2.26 -6.64
C VAL A 99 -14.57 -1.03 -7.44
N PRO A 100 -15.65 -1.05 -8.25
CA PRO A 100 -16.12 0.15 -8.94
C PRO A 100 -16.40 1.33 -8.01
N THR A 101 -17.01 1.09 -6.84
CA THR A 101 -17.29 2.13 -5.86
C THR A 101 -16.01 2.70 -5.24
N LEU A 102 -15.01 1.85 -4.96
CA LEU A 102 -13.71 2.30 -4.45
C LEU A 102 -12.97 3.15 -5.48
N ALA A 103 -13.01 2.74 -6.75
CA ALA A 103 -12.43 3.49 -7.88
C ALA A 103 -13.12 4.86 -8.06
N GLU A 104 -14.46 4.91 -7.98
CA GLU A 104 -15.21 6.17 -8.02
C GLU A 104 -14.84 7.13 -6.89
N ARG A 105 -14.53 6.60 -5.69
CA ARG A 105 -14.05 7.45 -4.58
C ARG A 105 -12.63 7.93 -4.80
N LEU A 106 -11.74 7.09 -5.34
CA LEU A 106 -10.37 7.49 -5.70
C LEU A 106 -10.36 8.63 -6.74
N ALA A 107 -11.23 8.56 -7.75
CA ALA A 107 -11.32 9.52 -8.84
C ALA A 107 -12.01 10.86 -8.45
N ASP A 108 -12.68 10.92 -7.30
CA ASP A 108 -13.44 12.10 -6.88
C ASP A 108 -12.51 13.18 -6.30
N GLU A 109 -12.07 14.13 -7.12
CA GLU A 109 -11.23 15.26 -6.70
C GLU A 109 -11.84 16.10 -5.55
N SER A 110 -13.17 16.06 -5.36
CA SER A 110 -13.84 16.77 -4.27
C SER A 110 -13.88 15.97 -2.96
N GLU A 111 -13.52 14.69 -3.00
CA GLU A 111 -13.49 13.82 -1.84
C GLU A 111 -12.34 14.19 -0.90
N PHE A 112 -12.56 13.94 0.39
CA PHE A 112 -11.52 14.08 1.38
C PHE A 112 -10.34 13.17 1.06
N TYR A 113 -9.16 13.76 0.93
CA TYR A 113 -7.94 13.09 0.48
C TYR A 113 -7.61 11.79 1.23
N TYR A 114 -7.86 11.72 2.55
CA TYR A 114 -7.69 10.47 3.30
C TYR A 114 -8.66 9.35 2.90
N VAL A 115 -9.88 9.67 2.44
CA VAL A 115 -10.80 8.65 1.91
C VAL A 115 -10.24 8.12 0.59
N ARG A 116 -9.75 9.00 -0.29
CA ARG A 116 -9.09 8.62 -1.55
C ARG A 116 -7.88 7.74 -1.30
N ALA A 117 -7.00 8.13 -0.38
CA ALA A 117 -5.84 7.36 0.02
C ALA A 117 -6.21 5.94 0.50
N ARG A 118 -7.28 5.80 1.30
CA ARG A 118 -7.73 4.48 1.78
C ARG A 118 -8.42 3.66 0.69
N CYS A 119 -9.10 4.30 -0.27
CA CYS A 119 -9.64 3.59 -1.42
C CYS A 119 -8.51 3.08 -2.33
N ALA A 120 -7.47 3.90 -2.59
CA ALA A 120 -6.27 3.46 -3.31
C ALA A 120 -5.60 2.26 -2.64
N GLU A 121 -5.41 2.32 -1.32
CA GLU A 121 -4.81 1.22 -0.56
C GLU A 121 -5.64 -0.07 -0.64
N ALA A 122 -6.96 0.01 -0.49
CA ALA A 122 -7.86 -1.14 -0.64
C ALA A 122 -7.78 -1.74 -2.06
N LEU A 123 -7.80 -0.88 -3.09
CA LEU A 123 -7.63 -1.29 -4.49
C LEU A 123 -6.28 -1.98 -4.72
N GLY A 124 -5.21 -1.47 -4.11
CA GLY A 124 -3.88 -2.08 -4.15
C GLY A 124 -3.91 -3.52 -3.63
N TYR A 125 -4.46 -3.75 -2.45
CA TYR A 125 -4.58 -5.11 -1.90
C TYR A 125 -5.37 -6.06 -2.81
N VAL A 126 -6.50 -5.59 -3.36
CA VAL A 126 -7.29 -6.40 -4.32
C VAL A 126 -6.51 -6.70 -5.60
N ALA A 127 -5.72 -5.74 -6.10
CA ALA A 127 -5.00 -5.89 -7.36
C ALA A 127 -3.97 -7.01 -7.36
N VAL A 128 -3.48 -7.44 -6.19
CA VAL A 128 -2.48 -8.50 -6.10
C VAL A 128 -3.06 -9.86 -6.54
N ASP A 129 -4.28 -10.18 -6.08
CA ASP A 129 -4.92 -11.47 -6.36
C ASP A 129 -6.01 -11.37 -7.45
N HIS A 130 -6.57 -10.17 -7.67
CA HIS A 130 -7.59 -9.86 -8.68
C HIS A 130 -7.20 -8.66 -9.54
N PRO A 131 -6.06 -8.71 -10.26
CA PRO A 131 -5.57 -7.57 -11.03
C PRO A 131 -6.61 -7.08 -12.05
N ASP A 132 -7.27 -7.98 -12.77
CA ASP A 132 -8.27 -7.66 -13.81
C ASP A 132 -9.44 -6.79 -13.30
N ALA A 133 -9.74 -6.83 -11.99
CA ALA A 133 -10.79 -6.01 -11.39
C ALA A 133 -10.35 -4.53 -11.22
N VAL A 134 -9.05 -4.29 -10.99
CA VAL A 134 -8.52 -2.97 -10.58
C VAL A 134 -7.80 -2.25 -11.71
N VAL A 135 -7.17 -2.97 -12.63
CA VAL A 135 -6.21 -2.42 -13.61
C VAL A 135 -6.83 -1.68 -14.81
N SER A 136 -8.01 -1.10 -14.66
CA SER A 136 -8.58 -0.23 -15.70
C SER A 136 -7.62 0.94 -16.02
N PRO A 137 -7.54 1.41 -17.29
CA PRO A 137 -6.77 2.59 -17.65
C PRO A 137 -7.05 3.82 -16.77
N GLU A 138 -8.31 4.00 -16.40
CA GLU A 138 -8.78 5.10 -15.55
C GLU A 138 -8.18 5.01 -14.15
N VAL A 139 -8.27 3.87 -13.46
CA VAL A 139 -7.70 3.69 -12.11
C VAL A 139 -6.18 3.90 -12.11
N VAL A 140 -5.48 3.35 -13.11
CA VAL A 140 -4.01 3.54 -13.21
C VAL A 140 -3.67 5.02 -13.46
N ALA A 141 -4.48 5.72 -14.26
CA ALA A 141 -4.29 7.16 -14.48
C ALA A 141 -4.54 7.96 -13.20
N ASP A 142 -5.62 7.69 -12.47
CA ASP A 142 -5.96 8.39 -11.22
C ASP A 142 -4.86 8.22 -10.15
N LEU A 143 -4.32 7.01 -10.01
CA LEU A 143 -3.20 6.76 -9.08
C LEU A 143 -1.95 7.56 -9.44
N ARG A 144 -1.61 7.64 -10.74
CA ARG A 144 -0.44 8.38 -11.22
C ARG A 144 -0.61 9.89 -11.12
N ILE A 145 -1.78 10.40 -11.52
CA ILE A 145 -2.10 11.82 -11.42
C ILE A 145 -2.05 12.25 -9.95
N GLY A 146 -2.56 11.42 -9.03
CA GLY A 146 -2.47 11.71 -7.60
C GLY A 146 -1.04 11.77 -7.06
N LEU A 147 -0.09 10.98 -7.57
CA LEU A 147 1.31 11.08 -7.13
C LEU A 147 1.91 12.48 -7.35
N GLU A 148 1.53 13.14 -8.45
CA GLU A 148 2.00 14.49 -8.80
C GLU A 148 1.27 15.56 -7.97
N PHE A 149 -0.06 15.46 -7.85
CA PHE A 149 -0.90 16.57 -7.41
C PHE A 149 -1.53 16.43 -6.02
N ASP A 150 -1.48 15.27 -5.38
CA ASP A 150 -2.07 15.09 -4.05
C ASP A 150 -1.16 15.51 -2.89
N GLU A 151 -1.77 15.58 -1.71
CA GLU A 151 -1.08 15.79 -0.44
C GLU A 151 -0.05 14.67 -0.16
N PRO A 152 1.09 14.98 0.48
CA PRO A 152 2.14 14.00 0.77
C PRO A 152 1.63 12.69 1.41
N GLU A 153 0.71 12.78 2.37
CA GLU A 153 0.15 11.62 3.08
C GLU A 153 -0.70 10.71 2.17
N VAL A 154 -1.18 11.21 1.03
CA VAL A 154 -1.89 10.43 0.02
C VAL A 154 -0.91 9.71 -0.89
N ARG A 155 0.19 10.38 -1.25
CA ARG A 155 1.18 9.87 -2.22
C ARG A 155 1.75 8.53 -1.79
N GLU A 156 2.03 8.32 -0.49
CA GLU A 156 2.43 7.01 0.05
C GLU A 156 1.43 5.91 -0.35
N LYS A 157 0.13 6.15 -0.16
CA LYS A 157 -0.91 5.15 -0.46
C LYS A 157 -1.09 4.90 -1.95
N LEU A 158 -0.91 5.93 -2.77
CA LEU A 158 -0.93 5.79 -4.23
C LEU A 158 0.29 5.00 -4.72
N ALA A 159 1.49 5.31 -4.22
CA ALA A 159 2.71 4.58 -4.52
C ALA A 159 2.61 3.11 -4.09
N LYS A 160 2.10 2.86 -2.87
CA LYS A 160 1.81 1.52 -2.37
C LYS A 160 0.84 0.79 -3.32
N ALA A 161 -0.27 1.41 -3.70
CA ALA A 161 -1.24 0.81 -4.62
C ALA A 161 -0.63 0.45 -5.98
N LEU A 162 0.19 1.33 -6.55
CA LEU A 162 0.91 1.07 -7.80
C LEU A 162 1.90 -0.09 -7.67
N SER A 163 2.62 -0.19 -6.55
CA SER A 163 3.52 -1.32 -6.29
C SER A 163 2.76 -2.65 -6.17
N TYR A 164 1.54 -2.64 -5.61
CA TYR A 164 0.71 -3.83 -5.49
C TYR A 164 0.03 -4.20 -6.83
N ILE A 165 -0.33 -3.21 -7.64
CA ILE A 165 -0.75 -3.43 -9.03
C ILE A 165 0.39 -4.09 -9.82
N ALA A 166 1.64 -3.64 -9.64
CA ALA A 166 2.80 -4.28 -10.26
C ALA A 166 2.90 -5.75 -9.83
N LEU A 167 2.71 -6.06 -8.54
CA LEU A 167 2.76 -7.44 -8.03
C LEU A 167 1.73 -8.36 -8.71
N GLY A 168 0.50 -7.88 -8.91
CA GLY A 168 -0.55 -8.65 -9.59
C GLY A 168 -0.45 -8.67 -11.12
N SER A 169 -0.04 -7.56 -11.75
CA SER A 169 0.01 -7.40 -13.21
C SER A 169 1.12 -6.41 -13.64
N PRO A 170 2.40 -6.83 -13.68
CA PRO A 170 3.49 -5.92 -14.01
C PRO A 170 3.42 -5.39 -15.44
N ASP A 171 3.04 -6.22 -16.41
CA ASP A 171 2.81 -5.84 -17.81
C ASP A 171 1.87 -4.63 -17.96
N ARG A 172 0.95 -4.42 -17.01
CA ARG A 172 0.02 -3.28 -17.02
C ARG A 172 0.73 -1.93 -16.91
N LEU A 173 1.82 -1.90 -16.14
CA LEU A 173 2.58 -0.69 -15.84
C LEU A 173 3.81 -0.53 -16.75
N ARG A 174 4.04 -1.43 -17.72
CA ARG A 174 5.23 -1.42 -18.58
C ARG A 174 5.49 -0.11 -19.34
N TYR A 175 4.43 0.64 -19.66
CA TYR A 175 4.53 1.94 -20.36
C TYR A 175 4.51 3.14 -19.41
N GLN A 176 4.65 2.91 -18.11
CA GLN A 176 4.64 3.94 -17.08
C GLN A 176 5.99 4.03 -16.34
N VAL A 177 6.99 3.26 -16.76
CA VAL A 177 8.29 3.16 -16.07
C VAL A 177 8.95 4.53 -15.90
N ASP A 178 8.97 5.33 -16.97
CA ASP A 178 9.45 6.71 -16.96
C ASP A 178 8.72 7.58 -15.90
N SER A 179 7.40 7.56 -15.93
CA SER A 179 6.56 8.35 -15.02
C SER A 179 6.67 7.90 -13.56
N LEU A 180 6.87 6.60 -13.30
CA LEU A 180 7.12 6.11 -11.95
C LEU A 180 8.53 6.51 -11.47
N ALA A 181 9.51 6.53 -12.39
CA ALA A 181 10.89 6.88 -12.10
C ALA A 181 11.07 8.35 -11.67
N GLU A 182 10.27 9.27 -12.23
CA GLU A 182 10.25 10.70 -11.87
C GLU A 182 10.06 10.94 -10.36
N HIS A 183 9.44 9.99 -9.66
CA HIS A 183 9.12 10.07 -8.24
C HIS A 183 10.14 9.34 -7.33
N LEU A 184 11.26 8.85 -7.87
CA LEU A 184 12.32 8.20 -7.08
C LEU A 184 13.22 9.17 -6.32
N HIS A 185 12.95 10.48 -6.40
CA HIS A 185 13.74 11.53 -5.73
C HIS A 185 12.87 12.47 -4.88
N VAL A 186 11.65 12.07 -4.56
CA VAL A 186 10.79 12.80 -3.62
C VAL A 186 11.26 12.60 -2.17
N ASP A 187 10.94 13.52 -1.29
CA ASP A 187 11.41 13.49 0.11
C ASP A 187 10.90 12.28 0.91
N ASP A 188 9.73 11.74 0.56
CA ASP A 188 9.11 10.62 1.28
C ASP A 188 9.78 9.27 0.95
N GLU A 189 10.45 8.67 1.94
CA GLU A 189 11.15 7.39 1.81
C GLU A 189 10.21 6.24 1.40
N LEU A 190 8.98 6.18 1.94
CA LEU A 190 8.03 5.12 1.61
C LEU A 190 7.54 5.24 0.16
N VAL A 191 7.35 6.46 -0.35
CA VAL A 191 7.06 6.68 -1.77
C VAL A 191 8.20 6.16 -2.64
N ARG A 192 9.45 6.59 -2.36
CA ARG A 192 10.63 6.12 -3.12
C ARG A 192 10.77 4.59 -3.07
N TYR A 193 10.57 4.00 -1.90
CA TYR A 193 10.64 2.55 -1.69
C TYR A 193 9.58 1.79 -2.49
N HIS A 194 8.31 2.22 -2.41
CA HIS A 194 7.21 1.56 -3.11
C HIS A 194 7.38 1.65 -4.62
N LEU A 195 7.79 2.80 -5.15
CA LEU A 195 7.98 2.98 -6.59
C LEU A 195 9.21 2.24 -7.11
N SER A 196 10.31 2.22 -6.36
CA SER A 196 11.47 1.36 -6.69
C SER A 196 11.08 -0.12 -6.71
N THR A 197 10.24 -0.55 -5.75
CA THR A 197 9.71 -1.91 -5.70
C THR A 197 8.82 -2.20 -6.91
N ALA A 198 7.94 -1.27 -7.31
CA ALA A 198 7.11 -1.41 -8.50
C ALA A 198 7.96 -1.60 -9.77
N LEU A 199 9.04 -0.81 -9.91
CA LEU A 199 9.98 -0.92 -11.03
C LEU A 199 10.67 -2.28 -11.07
N VAL A 200 11.20 -2.77 -9.94
CA VAL A 200 11.79 -4.12 -9.87
C VAL A 200 10.78 -5.16 -10.35
N VAL A 201 9.55 -5.11 -9.85
CA VAL A 201 8.50 -6.08 -10.21
C VAL A 201 8.15 -6.01 -11.70
N ILE A 202 8.06 -4.81 -12.29
CA ILE A 202 7.90 -4.63 -13.75
C ILE A 202 9.08 -5.27 -14.48
N GLY A 203 10.31 -5.04 -14.01
CA GLY A 203 11.54 -5.60 -14.57
C GLY A 203 11.61 -7.12 -14.55
N THR A 204 10.91 -7.80 -13.64
CA THR A 204 10.87 -9.28 -13.62
C THR A 204 10.17 -9.87 -14.86
N GLU A 205 9.30 -9.10 -15.53
CA GLU A 205 8.61 -9.52 -16.77
C GLU A 205 9.03 -8.72 -18.00
N CYS A 206 9.38 -7.45 -17.83
CA CYS A 206 9.73 -6.52 -18.90
C CYS A 206 11.03 -5.77 -18.56
N PRO A 207 12.16 -6.48 -18.36
CA PRO A 207 13.41 -5.87 -17.92
C PRO A 207 13.92 -4.79 -18.87
N GLU A 208 13.66 -4.90 -20.18
CA GLU A 208 14.06 -3.91 -21.17
C GLU A 208 13.41 -2.53 -20.93
N ARG A 209 12.24 -2.50 -20.28
CA ARG A 209 11.52 -1.26 -19.94
C ARG A 209 12.25 -0.45 -18.89
N LEU A 210 13.08 -1.07 -18.06
CA LEU A 210 13.88 -0.36 -17.07
C LEU A 210 14.92 0.58 -17.69
N THR A 211 15.20 0.46 -18.99
CA THR A 211 16.00 1.45 -19.73
C THR A 211 15.44 2.86 -19.56
N ASP A 212 14.11 2.99 -19.55
CA ASP A 212 13.40 4.26 -19.44
C ASP A 212 13.52 4.91 -18.04
N ALA A 213 14.06 4.18 -17.05
CA ALA A 213 14.30 4.64 -15.67
C ALA A 213 15.78 4.54 -15.26
N SER A 214 16.69 4.28 -16.22
CA SER A 214 18.06 3.90 -15.90
C SER A 214 18.86 5.00 -15.20
N GLU A 215 18.62 6.27 -15.50
CA GLU A 215 19.31 7.39 -14.85
C GLU A 215 18.86 7.55 -13.39
N GLU A 216 17.56 7.45 -13.14
CA GLU A 216 16.95 7.54 -11.81
C GLU A 216 17.33 6.34 -10.93
N LEU A 217 17.36 5.13 -11.51
CA LEU A 217 17.84 3.93 -10.83
C LEU A 217 19.33 4.02 -10.50
N ILE A 218 20.15 4.53 -11.42
CA ILE A 218 21.57 4.80 -11.14
C ILE A 218 21.68 5.80 -9.99
N SER A 219 20.94 6.90 -10.01
CA SER A 219 20.89 7.88 -8.91
C SER A 219 20.49 7.22 -7.59
N GLY A 220 19.48 6.34 -7.59
CA GLY A 220 18.99 5.60 -6.43
C GLY A 220 20.02 4.72 -5.71
N LEU A 221 21.14 4.36 -6.33
CA LEU A 221 22.26 3.69 -5.66
C LEU A 221 22.92 4.56 -4.56
N GLU A 222 22.68 5.87 -4.56
CA GLU A 222 23.15 6.84 -3.56
C GLU A 222 22.04 7.29 -2.59
N ASP A 223 20.84 6.69 -2.64
CA ASP A 223 19.74 7.05 -1.73
C ASP A 223 20.13 6.86 -0.27
N GLU A 224 19.60 7.70 0.62
CA GLU A 224 19.81 7.58 2.06
C GLU A 224 19.22 6.26 2.63
N SER A 225 18.11 5.81 2.06
CA SER A 225 17.45 4.56 2.44
C SER A 225 18.17 3.36 1.85
N ARG A 226 18.61 2.45 2.73
CA ARG A 226 19.17 1.17 2.31
C ARG A 226 18.19 0.37 1.46
N TYR A 227 16.88 0.50 1.70
CA TYR A 227 15.88 -0.24 0.95
C TYR A 227 15.73 0.30 -0.48
N VAL A 228 15.78 1.62 -0.65
CA VAL A 228 15.81 2.24 -1.98
C VAL A 228 17.09 1.88 -2.72
N ARG A 229 18.26 1.99 -2.09
CA ARG A 229 19.55 1.56 -2.70
C ARG A 229 19.52 0.11 -3.17
N GLY A 230 19.04 -0.79 -2.32
CA GLY A 230 18.91 -2.20 -2.66
C GLY A 230 17.98 -2.43 -3.85
N ARG A 231 16.77 -1.84 -3.85
CA ARG A 231 15.82 -1.96 -4.97
C ARG A 231 16.37 -1.37 -6.27
N ALA A 232 17.11 -0.26 -6.19
CA ALA A 232 17.80 0.32 -7.35
C ALA A 232 18.85 -0.64 -7.93
N ALA A 233 19.70 -1.23 -7.08
CA ALA A 233 20.68 -2.24 -7.51
C ALA A 233 20.01 -3.46 -8.14
N GLU A 234 18.93 -3.96 -7.53
CA GLU A 234 18.15 -5.09 -8.03
C GLU A 234 17.57 -4.82 -9.43
N ALA A 235 16.96 -3.65 -9.64
CA ALA A 235 16.43 -3.24 -10.94
C ALA A 235 17.54 -3.14 -12.01
N LEU A 236 18.70 -2.58 -11.66
CA LEU A 236 19.84 -2.51 -12.58
C LEU A 236 20.38 -3.90 -12.93
N GLY A 237 20.35 -4.85 -11.99
CA GLY A 237 20.70 -6.24 -12.26
C GLY A 237 19.76 -6.93 -13.26
N LEU A 238 18.45 -6.73 -13.11
CA LEU A 238 17.46 -7.22 -14.08
C LEU A 238 17.69 -6.63 -15.48
N LEU A 239 17.99 -5.34 -15.55
CA LEU A 239 18.27 -4.65 -16.81
C LEU A 239 19.56 -5.16 -17.47
N ALA A 240 20.63 -5.35 -16.69
CA ALA A 240 21.91 -5.87 -17.19
C ALA A 240 21.81 -7.25 -17.85
N GLY A 241 20.90 -8.10 -17.36
CA GLY A 241 20.66 -9.43 -17.95
C GLY A 241 20.03 -9.40 -19.34
N THR A 242 19.54 -8.25 -19.82
CA THR A 242 18.78 -8.15 -21.08
C THR A 242 19.19 -7.02 -22.02
N ALA A 243 19.81 -5.96 -21.49
CA ALA A 243 20.23 -4.81 -22.27
C ALA A 243 21.67 -4.42 -21.95
N ASP A 244 22.41 -4.05 -23.00
CA ASP A 244 23.73 -3.45 -22.85
C ASP A 244 23.58 -1.98 -22.45
N LEU A 245 23.73 -1.70 -21.16
CA LEU A 245 23.79 -0.34 -20.66
C LEU A 245 25.14 0.29 -21.04
N ALA A 246 25.11 1.34 -21.85
CA ALA A 246 26.30 2.05 -22.33
C ALA A 246 27.25 2.50 -21.19
N SER A 247 26.73 2.69 -19.98
CA SER A 247 27.51 3.02 -18.79
C SER A 247 26.93 2.33 -17.54
N PHE A 248 27.09 1.02 -17.43
CA PHE A 248 26.73 0.28 -16.23
C PHE A 248 27.57 0.72 -15.01
N PRO A 249 26.97 1.02 -13.83
CA PRO A 249 27.64 1.68 -12.71
C PRO A 249 28.46 0.70 -11.83
N HIS A 250 29.43 0.00 -12.42
CA HIS A 250 30.23 -1.03 -11.75
C HIS A 250 30.86 -0.54 -10.44
N ASP A 251 31.53 0.61 -10.43
CA ASP A 251 32.25 1.12 -9.25
C ASP A 251 31.28 1.42 -8.09
N ARG A 252 30.07 1.92 -8.38
CA ARG A 252 29.05 2.22 -7.36
C ARG A 252 28.48 0.92 -6.79
N LEU A 253 28.18 -0.05 -7.64
CA LEU A 253 27.68 -1.36 -7.21
C LEU A 253 28.73 -2.14 -6.41
N ASP A 254 30.01 -2.08 -6.80
CA ASP A 254 31.10 -2.73 -6.06
C ASP A 254 31.21 -2.17 -4.64
N ALA A 255 31.13 -0.84 -4.48
CA ALA A 255 31.10 -0.20 -3.16
C ALA A 255 29.92 -0.62 -2.28
N LEU A 256 28.76 -0.95 -2.88
CA LEU A 256 27.57 -1.40 -2.16
C LEU A 256 27.65 -2.87 -1.71
N THR A 257 28.65 -3.65 -2.19
CA THR A 257 28.83 -5.04 -1.74
C THR A 257 29.29 -5.17 -0.29
N ASP A 258 29.79 -4.07 0.30
CA ASP A 258 30.19 -3.96 1.70
C ASP A 258 29.13 -3.23 2.58
N ASP A 259 27.94 -2.93 2.04
CA ASP A 259 26.82 -2.27 2.77
C ASP A 259 26.00 -3.31 3.58
N HIS A 260 24.82 -2.92 4.08
CA HIS A 260 23.85 -3.78 4.73
C HIS A 260 23.47 -4.98 3.86
N GLU A 261 23.26 -6.15 4.47
CA GLU A 261 22.99 -7.44 3.82
C GLU A 261 21.99 -7.33 2.64
N PHE A 262 20.82 -6.71 2.89
CA PHE A 262 19.80 -6.44 1.86
C PHE A 262 20.34 -5.76 0.59
N VAL A 263 21.26 -4.79 0.75
CA VAL A 263 21.86 -4.01 -0.35
C VAL A 263 22.98 -4.80 -1.00
N ALA A 264 23.87 -5.39 -0.18
CA ALA A 264 25.03 -6.14 -0.65
C ALA A 264 24.63 -7.31 -1.55
N GLU A 265 23.61 -8.08 -1.17
CA GLU A 265 23.09 -9.20 -1.97
C GLU A 265 22.60 -8.73 -3.35
N ARG A 266 21.88 -7.60 -3.40
CA ARG A 266 21.33 -7.04 -4.64
C ARG A 266 22.40 -6.41 -5.53
N ALA A 267 23.41 -5.79 -4.94
CA ALA A 267 24.57 -5.27 -5.67
C ALA A 267 25.40 -6.41 -6.29
N GLN A 268 25.62 -7.50 -5.56
CA GLN A 268 26.29 -8.71 -6.07
C GLN A 268 25.49 -9.37 -7.21
N LEU A 269 24.17 -9.46 -7.06
CA LEU A 269 23.27 -9.88 -8.13
C LEU A 269 23.44 -9.01 -9.39
N ALA A 270 23.48 -7.68 -9.23
CA ALA A 270 23.62 -6.77 -10.37
C ALA A 270 24.97 -6.92 -11.10
N LEU A 271 26.06 -7.08 -10.35
CA LEU A 271 27.40 -7.27 -10.89
C LEU A 271 27.59 -8.62 -11.59
N SER A 272 26.98 -9.69 -11.07
CA SER A 272 27.04 -11.01 -11.70
C SER A 272 26.24 -11.04 -13.01
N GLN A 273 25.05 -10.43 -13.01
CA GLN A 273 24.23 -10.29 -14.22
C GLN A 273 24.94 -9.48 -15.31
N SER A 274 25.59 -8.37 -14.97
CA SER A 274 26.32 -7.56 -15.95
C SER A 274 27.53 -8.27 -16.56
N ARG A 275 28.09 -9.26 -15.87
CA ARG A 275 29.20 -10.09 -16.36
C ARG A 275 28.74 -11.33 -17.14
N GLY A 276 27.43 -11.61 -17.15
CA GLY A 276 26.88 -12.84 -17.73
C GLY A 276 27.34 -14.10 -16.98
N GLU A 277 27.60 -13.98 -15.67
CA GLU A 277 27.96 -15.11 -14.81
C GLU A 277 26.69 -15.92 -14.48
N GLU A 278 26.78 -17.26 -14.49
CA GLU A 278 25.70 -18.10 -13.95
C GLU A 278 25.56 -17.81 -12.46
N LEU A 279 24.39 -17.32 -12.05
CA LEU A 279 24.09 -17.04 -10.65
C LEU A 279 24.21 -18.32 -9.82
N ASP A 280 24.78 -18.19 -8.62
CA ASP A 280 24.59 -19.23 -7.61
C ASP A 280 23.08 -19.30 -7.26
N SER A 281 22.56 -20.49 -7.04
CA SER A 281 21.11 -20.74 -6.81
C SER A 281 20.50 -19.94 -5.65
N ALA A 282 21.35 -19.35 -4.78
CA ALA A 282 20.96 -18.46 -3.70
C ALA A 282 20.40 -17.10 -4.18
N TYR A 283 20.74 -16.64 -5.39
CA TYR A 283 20.33 -15.33 -5.91
C TYR A 283 19.09 -15.39 -6.83
N ASP A 284 18.71 -16.58 -7.29
CA ASP A 284 17.47 -16.80 -8.06
C ASP A 284 16.22 -16.38 -7.27
N GLU A 285 16.29 -16.40 -5.93
CA GLU A 285 15.18 -16.05 -5.04
C GLU A 285 15.06 -14.55 -4.79
N VAL A 286 16.12 -13.75 -4.98
CA VAL A 286 16.14 -12.33 -4.58
C VAL A 286 15.16 -11.48 -5.41
N ALA A 287 15.11 -11.72 -6.72
CA ALA A 287 14.30 -10.93 -7.67
C ALA A 287 13.00 -11.62 -8.10
N THR A 288 12.46 -12.54 -7.29
CA THR A 288 11.14 -13.12 -7.59
C THR A 288 10.03 -12.24 -7.04
N LYS A 289 8.90 -12.18 -7.76
CA LYS A 289 7.71 -11.48 -7.29
C LYS A 289 7.23 -11.96 -5.92
N GLU A 290 7.38 -13.25 -5.63
CA GLU A 290 6.95 -13.84 -4.36
C GLU A 290 7.83 -13.38 -3.20
N THR A 291 9.16 -13.36 -3.39
CA THR A 291 10.10 -12.80 -2.41
C THR A 291 9.84 -11.31 -2.19
N ILE A 292 9.60 -10.55 -3.26
CA ILE A 292 9.26 -9.12 -3.16
C ILE A 292 7.97 -8.94 -2.36
N ARG A 293 6.90 -9.69 -2.68
CA ARG A 293 5.60 -9.64 -2.00
C ARG A 293 5.76 -9.92 -0.51
N THR A 294 6.50 -10.96 -0.14
CA THR A 294 6.68 -11.38 1.26
C THR A 294 7.55 -10.41 2.07
N GLN A 295 8.60 -9.84 1.49
CA GLN A 295 9.48 -8.89 2.19
C GLN A 295 8.90 -7.49 2.33
N THR A 296 7.98 -7.07 1.45
CA THR A 296 7.51 -5.68 1.38
C THR A 296 6.85 -5.22 2.69
N ALA A 297 6.07 -6.07 3.36
CA ALA A 297 5.40 -5.70 4.60
C ALA A 297 6.39 -5.46 5.76
N ASP A 298 7.38 -6.35 5.90
CA ASP A 298 8.40 -6.26 6.95
C ASP A 298 9.30 -5.05 6.73
N ILE A 299 9.73 -4.80 5.49
CA ILE A 299 10.55 -3.62 5.16
C ILE A 299 9.77 -2.32 5.43
N VAL A 300 8.50 -2.24 5.03
CA VAL A 300 7.66 -1.05 5.32
C VAL A 300 7.52 -0.85 6.83
N SER A 301 7.35 -1.93 7.61
CA SER A 301 7.34 -1.85 9.07
C SER A 301 8.66 -1.29 9.59
N GLU A 302 9.78 -1.78 9.07
CA GLU A 302 11.10 -1.34 9.49
C GLU A 302 11.34 0.14 9.17
N ILE A 303 11.03 0.59 7.95
CA ILE A 303 11.12 2.01 7.53
C ILE A 303 10.36 2.91 8.51
N ARG A 304 9.11 2.55 8.85
CA ARG A 304 8.30 3.30 9.82
C ARG A 304 8.94 3.34 11.21
N THR A 305 9.51 2.23 11.67
CA THR A 305 10.18 2.18 12.99
C THR A 305 11.56 2.82 13.02
N SER A 306 12.22 2.98 11.86
CA SER A 306 13.53 3.64 11.76
C SER A 306 13.44 5.14 11.50
N GLY A 307 12.33 5.62 10.92
CA GLY A 307 12.04 7.04 10.70
C GLY A 307 11.38 7.73 11.90
N ASP A 308 10.90 6.95 12.87
CA ASP A 308 10.31 7.43 14.10
C ASP A 308 11.25 7.07 15.26
N ASP A 309 12.19 7.97 15.59
CA ASP A 309 12.39 8.21 17.00
C ASP A 309 11.02 8.70 17.47
N GLY A 310 10.11 7.80 17.84
CA GLY A 310 8.78 8.14 18.36
C GLY A 310 8.85 9.05 19.58
N GLU A 311 10.02 9.49 19.96
CA GLU A 311 10.28 10.47 20.97
C GLU A 311 9.86 11.88 20.51
N CYS A 312 9.01 12.52 21.32
CA CYS A 312 8.75 13.94 21.19
C CYS A 312 10.08 14.72 21.16
N PRO A 313 10.35 15.54 20.13
CA PRO A 313 11.65 16.19 19.91
C PRO A 313 12.05 17.18 21.02
N HIS A 314 11.10 17.56 21.86
CA HIS A 314 11.34 18.42 23.02
C HIS A 314 11.66 17.62 24.29
N CYS A 315 10.97 16.50 24.55
CA CYS A 315 11.03 15.84 25.86
C CYS A 315 11.44 14.36 25.84
N GLY A 316 11.69 13.77 24.68
CA GLY A 316 12.12 12.38 24.58
C GLY A 316 10.99 11.36 24.84
N LEU A 317 9.73 11.80 24.94
CA LEU A 317 8.62 10.89 25.24
C LEU A 317 8.28 10.07 24.02
N SER A 318 8.41 8.74 24.08
CA SER A 318 7.92 7.83 23.04
C SER A 318 6.40 8.00 22.81
N LEU A 319 6.01 8.20 21.57
CA LEU A 319 4.70 8.52 21.05
C LEU A 319 4.22 7.32 20.24
N PRO A 320 2.93 6.98 20.33
CA PRO A 320 2.34 5.98 19.45
C PRO A 320 2.13 6.58 18.05
N ASP A 321 2.18 5.74 17.00
CA ASP A 321 1.93 6.03 15.56
C ASP A 321 0.63 6.80 15.26
N SER A 322 -0.23 7.04 16.26
CA SER A 322 -1.49 7.75 16.16
C SER A 322 -1.68 8.64 17.40
N GLY A 323 -0.74 9.57 17.61
CA GLY A 323 -0.77 10.52 18.72
C GLY A 323 -1.72 11.72 18.48
N PRO A 324 -2.21 12.37 19.55
CA PRO A 324 -2.87 13.67 19.45
C PRO A 324 -1.92 14.73 18.83
N PRO A 325 -2.42 15.84 18.26
CA PRO A 325 -1.59 16.88 17.60
C PRO A 325 -0.64 17.63 18.57
N LEU A 326 -0.60 17.24 19.84
CA LEU A 326 0.22 17.82 20.90
C LEU A 326 0.76 16.70 21.78
N CYS A 327 2.03 16.79 22.18
CA CYS A 327 2.68 15.84 23.06
C CYS A 327 1.94 15.78 24.41
N PRO A 328 1.50 14.59 24.87
CA PRO A 328 0.76 14.48 26.12
C PRO A 328 1.61 14.79 27.37
N SER A 329 2.95 14.77 27.26
CA SER A 329 3.85 15.11 28.36
C SER A 329 4.20 16.61 28.41
N CYS A 330 4.65 17.20 27.30
CA CYS A 330 5.17 18.58 27.29
C CYS A 330 4.28 19.59 26.55
N GLY A 331 3.22 19.14 25.87
CA GLY A 331 2.29 20.00 25.13
C GLY A 331 2.88 20.63 23.86
N THR A 332 4.06 20.18 23.41
CA THR A 332 4.66 20.61 22.13
C THR A 332 3.84 20.02 20.98
N PRO A 333 3.49 20.80 19.94
CA PRO A 333 2.91 20.26 18.71
C PRO A 333 3.75 19.11 18.16
N LEU A 334 3.09 17.99 17.87
CA LEU A 334 3.69 16.79 17.28
C LEU A 334 3.52 16.82 15.78
#